data_AF-A0A2T1EN68-F1
#
_entry.id   AF-A0A2T1EN68-F1
#
_cell.length_a   1.000
_cell.length_b   1.000
_cell.length_c   1.000
_cell.angle_alpha   90.00
_cell.angle_beta   90.00
_cell.angle_gamma   90.00
#
_symmetry.space_group_name_H-M   'P 1'
#
loop_
_entity.id
_entity.type
_entity.pdbx_description
1 polymer ?
#
loop_
_entity_poly.entity_id
_entity_poly.type
_entity_poly.pdbx_seq_one_letter_code
_entity_poly.pdbx_strand_id
1 'polypeptide(L)' 'METLEFVIYPDGRVMETVTGIIGSSCAEVTSAIEAQLGTVVDTEQTSEFFAAQVYQTNDTTTQNALSQW' A
#
# COMPACT_ATOMS: atom_id res chain seq x y z
N MET A 1 9.48 -6.91 -0.22
CA MET A 1 10.44 -6.29 -1.15
C MET A 1 9.60 -5.36 -2.01
N GLU A 2 9.87 -4.07 -1.95
CA GLU A 2 9.08 -3.02 -2.62
C GLU A 2 9.61 -2.82 -4.05
N THR A 3 8.72 -2.73 -5.04
CA THR A 3 9.09 -2.58 -6.45
C THR A 3 8.24 -1.49 -7.10
N LEU A 4 8.90 -0.56 -7.79
CA LEU A 4 8.27 0.40 -8.68
C LEU A 4 8.62 0.04 -10.13
N GLU A 5 7.61 -0.20 -10.95
CA GLU A 5 7.76 -0.44 -12.39
C GLU A 5 7.21 0.74 -13.19
N PHE A 6 7.99 1.20 -14.17
CA PHE A 6 7.58 2.26 -15.09
C PHE A 6 7.53 1.71 -16.52
N VAL A 7 6.37 1.79 -17.16
CA VAL A 7 6.20 1.46 -18.57
C VAL A 7 5.95 2.73 -19.36
N ILE A 8 6.90 3.08 -20.23
CA ILE A 8 6.81 4.26 -21.10
C ILE A 8 6.29 3.81 -22.46
N TYR A 9 5.12 4.28 -22.83
CA TYR A 9 4.53 4.01 -24.14
C TYR A 9 5.11 4.94 -25.21
N PRO A 10 5.20 4.50 -26.47
CA PRO A 10 5.67 5.34 -27.58
C PRO A 10 4.77 6.56 -27.86
N ASP A 11 3.55 6.55 -27.30
CA ASP A 11 2.57 7.64 -27.32
C ASP A 11 2.86 8.73 -26.26
N GLY A 12 3.91 8.58 -25.45
CA GLY A 12 4.31 9.54 -24.42
C GLY A 12 3.61 9.37 -23.06
N ARG A 13 2.73 8.37 -22.92
CA ARG A 13 2.11 8.00 -21.66
C ARG A 13 3.07 7.16 -20.79
N VAL A 14 3.04 7.39 -19.49
CA VAL A 14 3.79 6.61 -18.50
C VAL A 14 2.78 5.89 -17.61
N MET A 15 2.92 4.57 -17.48
CA MET A 15 2.18 3.76 -16.53
C MET A 15 3.12 3.38 -15.38
N GLU A 16 2.69 3.67 -14.16
CA GLU A 16 3.42 3.36 -12.94
C GLU A 16 2.70 2.23 -12.20
N THR A 17 3.43 1.15 -11.88
CA THR A 17 2.93 0.03 -11.11
C THR A 17 3.74 -0.08 -9.82
N VAL A 18 3.08 0.09 -8.68
CA VAL A 18 3.69 -0.04 -7.35
C VAL A 18 3.26 -1.35 -6.72
N THR A 19 4.23 -2.15 -6.28
CA THR A 19 3.99 -3.43 -5.59
C THR A 19 4.86 -3.55 -4.34
N GLY A 20 4.37 -4.28 -3.34
CA GLY A 20 5.07 -4.52 -2.08
C GLY A 20 4.91 -3.42 -1.03
N ILE A 21 4.14 -2.36 -1.32
CA ILE A 21 3.74 -1.32 -0.35
C ILE A 21 2.28 -1.55 0.04
N ILE A 22 2.04 -1.86 1.31
CA ILE A 22 0.69 -2.13 1.85
C ILE A 22 0.02 -0.83 2.33
N GLY A 23 -1.25 -0.68 2.00
CA GLY A 23 -2.10 0.43 2.47
C GLY A 23 -1.85 1.78 1.79
N SER A 24 -2.30 2.86 2.43
CA SER A 24 -2.27 4.22 1.87
C SER A 24 -0.86 4.80 1.66
N SER A 25 0.16 4.18 2.24
CA SER A 25 1.55 4.61 2.04
C SER A 25 1.98 4.53 0.58
N CYS A 26 1.35 3.65 -0.22
CA CYS A 26 1.55 3.58 -1.66
C CYS A 26 1.09 4.88 -2.34
N ALA A 27 -0.08 5.39 -1.96
CA ALA A 27 -0.66 6.61 -2.54
C ALA A 27 0.11 7.89 -2.19
N GLU A 28 0.74 7.96 -1.02
CA GLU A 28 1.58 9.12 -0.65
C GLU A 28 2.87 9.17 -1.49
N VAL A 29 3.46 8.01 -1.76
CA VAL A 29 4.69 7.93 -2.58
C VAL A 29 4.38 8.28 -4.03
N THR A 30 3.30 7.74 -4.59
CA THR A 30 2.89 8.04 -5.97
C THR A 30 2.47 9.50 -6.14
N SER A 31 1.81 10.11 -5.15
CA SER A 31 1.36 11.51 -5.25
C SER A 31 2.49 12.51 -5.52
N ALA A 32 3.67 12.33 -4.90
CA ALA A 32 4.83 13.19 -5.14
C ALA A 32 5.46 12.99 -6.52
N ILE A 33 5.30 11.79 -7.10
CA ILE A 33 5.82 11.41 -8.41
C ILE A 33 4.87 11.88 -9.51
N GLU A 34 3.56 11.66 -9.34
CA GLU A 34 2.50 12.14 -10.24
C GLU A 34 2.56 13.66 -10.42
N ALA A 35 2.78 14.41 -9.33
CA ALA A 35 2.93 15.87 -9.38
C ALA A 35 4.13 16.34 -10.22
N GLN A 36 5.16 15.50 -10.38
CA GLN A 36 6.34 15.80 -11.19
C GLN A 36 6.22 15.26 -12.62
N LEU A 37 5.50 14.15 -12.82
CA LEU A 37 5.33 13.51 -14.14
C LEU A 37 4.23 14.17 -14.98
N GLY A 38 3.18 14.75 -14.38
CA GLY A 38 2.15 15.48 -15.11
C GLY A 38 0.74 15.36 -14.52
N THR A 39 -0.25 15.05 -15.36
CA THR A 39 -1.65 14.87 -14.95
C THR A 39 -2.00 13.39 -14.97
N VAL A 40 -2.54 12.88 -13.85
CA VAL A 40 -3.04 11.51 -13.74
C VAL A 40 -4.28 11.36 -14.61
N VAL A 41 -4.22 10.43 -15.56
CA VAL A 41 -5.33 10.15 -16.49
C VAL A 41 -6.23 9.05 -15.95
N ASP A 42 -5.65 8.08 -15.25
CA ASP A 42 -6.34 6.94 -14.66
C ASP A 42 -5.57 6.43 -13.44
N THR A 43 -6.29 5.89 -12.44
CA THR A 43 -5.70 5.34 -11.23
C THR A 43 -6.45 4.08 -10.83
N GLU A 44 -5.76 2.95 -10.81
CA GLU A 44 -6.34 1.67 -10.41
C GLU A 44 -5.70 1.18 -9.10
N GLN A 45 -6.53 0.95 -8.08
CA GLN A 45 -6.07 0.47 -6.78
C GLN A 45 -5.88 -1.05 -6.82
N THR A 46 -4.69 -1.53 -6.49
CA THR A 46 -4.41 -2.96 -6.38
C THR A 46 -4.91 -3.52 -5.05
N SER A 47 -5.02 -4.85 -4.95
CA SER A 47 -5.43 -5.54 -3.72
C SER A 47 -4.59 -5.17 -2.50
N GLU A 48 -3.33 -4.77 -2.70
CA GLU A 48 -2.39 -4.33 -1.66
C GLU A 48 -2.78 -2.99 -1.03
N PHE A 49 -3.47 -2.13 -1.77
CA PHE A 49 -4.04 -0.89 -1.24
C PHE A 49 -5.14 -1.19 -0.21
N PHE A 50 -5.96 -2.22 -0.47
CA PHE A 50 -7.05 -2.65 0.43
C PHE A 50 -6.58 -3.64 1.50
N ALA A 51 -5.35 -4.12 1.43
CA ALA A 51 -4.70 -4.85 2.50
C ALA A 51 -4.37 -3.86 3.63
N ALA A 52 -5.42 -3.40 4.32
CA ALA A 52 -5.29 -2.70 5.58
C ALA A 52 -4.42 -3.56 6.49
N GLN A 53 -3.37 -2.97 7.04
CA GLN A 53 -2.52 -3.60 8.03
C GLN A 53 -3.42 -4.03 9.19
N VAL A 54 -3.86 -5.29 9.15
CA VAL A 54 -4.44 -5.96 10.31
C VAL A 54 -3.27 -6.10 11.26
N TYR A 55 -3.01 -5.04 12.04
CA TYR A 55 -2.35 -5.20 13.30
C TYR A 55 -3.25 -6.13 14.10
N GLN A 56 -3.04 -7.44 13.95
CA GLN A 56 -3.39 -8.37 14.99
C GLN A 56 -2.54 -7.95 16.19
N THR A 57 -3.09 -7.07 17.01
CA THR A 57 -2.67 -6.92 18.39
C THR A 57 -2.87 -8.29 19.02
N ASN A 58 -1.86 -9.16 18.92
CA ASN A 58 -1.76 -10.39 19.67
C ASN A 58 -1.38 -10.06 21.12
N ASP A 59 -2.09 -9.11 21.73
CA ASP A 59 -2.09 -8.88 23.17
C ASP A 59 -3.22 -9.72 23.77
N THR A 60 -3.18 -11.02 23.52
CA THR A 60 -3.90 -11.99 24.34
C THR A 60 -2.95 -12.37 25.46
N THR A 61 -2.77 -11.47 26.43
CA THR A 61 -2.16 -11.85 27.70
C THR A 61 -3.12 -12.84 28.36
N THR A 62 -2.83 -14.14 28.22
CA THR A 62 -3.51 -15.21 28.93
C THR A 62 -3.30 -15.04 30.44
N GLN A 63 -4.15 -14.24 31.08
CA GLN A 63 -4.26 -14.17 32.54
C GLN A 63 -5.12 -15.34 32.98
N ASN A 64 -4.49 -16.50 33.08
CA ASN A 64 -5.06 -17.71 33.66
C ASN A 64 -5.12 -17.55 35.18
N ALA A 65 -6.03 -16.71 35.68
CA ALA A 65 -6.33 -16.59 37.10
C ALA A 65 -7.26 -17.73 37.53
N LEU A 66 -6.71 -18.94 37.60
CA LEU A 66 -7.21 -19.95 38.53
C LEU A 66 -6.94 -19.44 39.95
N SER A 67 -7.89 -18.76 40.58
CA SER A 67 -7.95 -18.69 42.04
C SER A 67 -9.30 -18.16 42.53
N GLN A 68 -10.05 -19.11 43.10
CA GLN A 68 -10.86 -18.96 44.31
C GLN A 68 -12.12 -18.09 44.13
N TRP A 69 -13.31 -18.71 44.17
CA TRP A 69 -14.19 -18.88 45.34
C TRP A 69 -15.26 -19.94 45.00
#